data_AF-A0AA91C624-F1
#
_entry.id   AF-A0AA91C624-F1
#
_cell.length_a   1.000
_cell.length_b   1.000
_cell.length_c   1.000
_cell.angle_alpha   90.00
_cell.angle_beta   90.00
_cell.angle_gamma   90.00
#
_symmetry.space_group_name_H-M   'P 1'
#
loop_
_entity.id
_entity.type
_entity.pdbx_description
1 polymer ?
#
loop_
_entity_poly.entity_id
_entity_poly.type
_entity_poly.pdbx_seq_one_letter_code
_entity_poly.pdbx_strand_id
1 'polypeptide(L)'
;MEKATVYVHKTRYSKHIFDHAKYYSICFMDQEHKNQLGYFGRVSSRDENKMEKCGMAVNNEDVAPYFEESSVIVLCKVMGKSDFDSKSVDENVYEWYQEEGVHSQYYGEIVKILVKDYK
;
A
#
# COMPACT_ATOMS: atom_id res chain seq x y z
N MET A 1 14.90 -5.82 14.92
CA MET A 1 13.87 -4.87 14.43
C MET A 1 13.30 -5.46 13.16
N GLU A 2 12.06 -5.89 13.21
CA GLU A 2 11.32 -6.44 12.07
C GLU A 2 10.93 -5.29 11.13
N LYS A 3 10.97 -5.54 9.82
CA LYS A 3 10.80 -4.50 8.81
C LYS A 3 9.91 -4.98 7.67
N ALA A 4 9.17 -4.06 7.09
CA ALA A 4 8.44 -4.25 5.85
C ALA A 4 8.77 -3.11 4.89
N THR A 5 8.84 -3.40 3.59
CA THR A 5 9.07 -2.39 2.55
C THR A 5 7.90 -2.35 1.60
N VAL A 6 7.42 -1.14 1.30
CA VAL A 6 6.35 -0.92 0.32
C VAL A 6 6.90 -0.13 -0.86
N TYR A 7 6.56 -0.58 -2.06
CA TYR A 7 6.94 0.06 -3.32
C TYR A 7 5.72 0.77 -3.90
N VAL A 8 5.85 2.07 -4.15
CA VAL A 8 4.76 2.88 -4.70
C VAL A 8 5.25 3.57 -5.97
N HIS A 9 4.60 3.28 -7.09
CA HIS A 9 4.91 3.91 -8.37
C HIS A 9 4.61 5.40 -8.30
N LYS A 10 5.46 6.25 -8.89
CA LYS A 10 5.35 7.72 -8.81
C LYS A 10 4.01 8.26 -9.33
N THR A 11 3.41 7.59 -10.31
CA THR A 11 2.10 7.97 -10.87
C THR A 11 0.91 7.68 -9.96
N ARG A 12 1.07 6.79 -8.96
CA ARG A 12 -0.05 6.36 -8.12
C ARG A 12 -0.42 7.48 -7.16
N TYR A 13 -1.73 7.76 -7.06
CA TYR A 13 -2.25 8.74 -6.11
C TYR A 13 -1.72 8.46 -4.69
N SER A 14 -1.67 7.22 -4.24
CA SER A 14 -1.15 6.88 -2.89
C SER A 14 0.25 7.40 -2.58
N LYS A 15 1.07 7.75 -3.58
CA LYS A 15 2.41 8.31 -3.38
C LYS A 15 2.42 9.56 -2.49
N HIS A 16 1.53 10.52 -2.75
CA HIS A 16 1.46 11.74 -1.92
C HIS A 16 1.03 11.41 -0.48
N ILE A 17 0.21 10.37 -0.27
CA ILE A 17 -0.21 9.93 1.07
C ILE A 17 1.02 9.38 1.82
N PHE A 18 1.72 8.43 1.20
CA PHE A 18 2.92 7.81 1.79
C PHE A 18 4.04 8.83 2.07
N ASP A 19 4.18 9.88 1.24
CA ASP A 19 5.17 10.93 1.48
C ASP A 19 4.96 11.74 2.75
N HIS A 20 3.71 11.83 3.24
CA HIS A 20 3.35 12.60 4.42
C HIS A 20 2.95 11.72 5.62
N ALA A 21 2.78 10.42 5.41
CA ALA A 21 2.37 9.48 6.43
C ALA A 21 3.52 9.18 7.40
N LYS A 22 3.23 9.19 8.71
CA LYS A 22 4.14 8.67 9.75
C LYS A 22 4.04 7.16 9.93
N TYR A 23 2.87 6.60 9.62
CA TYR A 23 2.56 5.19 9.73
C TYR A 23 1.74 4.73 8.51
N TYR A 24 1.85 3.46 8.18
CA TYR A 24 1.02 2.81 7.16
C TYR A 24 0.65 1.39 7.60
N SER A 25 -0.40 0.83 6.99
CA SER A 25 -0.79 -0.56 7.19
C SER A 25 -0.55 -1.37 5.91
N ILE A 26 -0.23 -2.65 6.08
CA ILE A 26 -0.28 -3.67 5.02
C ILE A 26 -1.41 -4.62 5.39
N CYS A 27 -2.44 -4.63 4.56
CA CYS A 27 -3.66 -5.40 4.77
C CYS A 27 -3.66 -6.62 3.85
N PHE A 28 -3.58 -7.81 4.42
CA PHE A 28 -3.78 -9.07 3.70
C PHE A 28 -5.25 -9.45 3.81
N MET A 29 -5.91 -9.67 2.67
CA MET A 29 -7.31 -10.05 2.60
C MET A 29 -7.44 -11.46 2.00
N ASP A 30 -8.50 -12.16 2.39
CA ASP A 30 -8.79 -13.50 1.90
C ASP A 30 -9.26 -13.52 0.44
N GLN A 31 -9.27 -14.70 -0.18
CA GLN A 31 -9.60 -14.88 -1.59
C GLN A 31 -11.00 -14.36 -1.98
N GLU A 32 -11.92 -14.30 -1.04
CA GLU A 32 -13.26 -13.72 -1.25
C GLU A 32 -13.23 -12.24 -1.64
N HIS A 33 -12.17 -11.51 -1.28
CA HIS A 33 -11.99 -10.10 -1.63
C HIS A 33 -11.13 -9.86 -2.88
N LYS A 34 -10.82 -10.92 -3.65
CA LYS A 34 -9.96 -10.82 -4.84
C LYS A 34 -10.45 -9.79 -5.87
N ASN A 35 -11.77 -9.67 -6.03
CA ASN A 35 -12.35 -8.71 -6.96
C ASN A 35 -12.14 -7.25 -6.49
N GLN A 36 -12.32 -6.99 -5.20
CA GLN A 36 -12.07 -5.68 -4.57
C GLN A 36 -10.58 -5.31 -4.68
N LEU A 37 -9.67 -6.25 -4.41
CA LEU A 37 -8.23 -6.05 -4.58
C LEU A 37 -7.86 -5.70 -6.02
N GLY A 38 -8.44 -6.40 -7.00
CA GLY A 38 -8.26 -6.09 -8.42
C GLY A 38 -8.76 -4.68 -8.78
N TYR A 39 -9.90 -4.29 -8.23
CA TYR A 39 -10.45 -2.95 -8.41
C TYR A 39 -9.54 -1.85 -7.83
N PHE A 40 -9.02 -2.05 -6.63
CA PHE A 40 -8.12 -1.11 -5.97
C PHE A 40 -6.81 -0.88 -6.74
N GLY A 41 -6.31 -1.91 -7.41
CA GLY A 41 -5.18 -1.82 -8.33
C GLY A 41 -5.50 -0.98 -9.58
N ARG A 42 -6.64 -1.24 -10.23
CA ARG A 42 -6.99 -0.62 -11.52
C ARG A 42 -7.39 0.84 -11.41
N VAL A 43 -8.20 1.20 -10.42
CA VAL A 43 -8.76 2.56 -10.33
C VAL A 43 -7.83 3.46 -9.51
N SER A 44 -7.89 4.78 -9.70
CA SER A 44 -7.18 5.76 -8.86
C SER A 44 -8.14 6.38 -7.86
N SER A 45 -7.72 6.57 -6.61
CA SER A 45 -8.57 7.24 -5.61
C SER A 45 -8.62 8.77 -5.81
N ARG A 46 -7.98 9.28 -6.87
CA ARG A 46 -8.06 10.68 -7.29
C ARG A 46 -9.46 11.06 -7.76
N ASP A 47 -10.16 10.12 -8.40
CA ASP A 47 -11.40 10.38 -9.12
C ASP A 47 -12.64 9.84 -8.39
N GLU A 48 -12.45 9.00 -7.36
CA GLU A 48 -13.55 8.37 -6.62
C GLU A 48 -13.18 7.82 -5.24
N ASN A 49 -14.19 7.70 -4.37
CA ASN A 49 -14.09 6.97 -3.11
C ASN A 49 -14.25 5.46 -3.33
N LYS A 50 -13.12 4.76 -3.48
CA LYS A 50 -13.09 3.31 -3.71
C LYS A 50 -13.65 2.49 -2.56
N MET A 51 -13.41 2.93 -1.32
CA MET A 51 -13.74 2.14 -0.14
C MET A 51 -15.26 1.99 -0.03
N GLU A 52 -15.97 3.09 -0.25
CA GLU A 52 -17.43 3.14 -0.30
C GLU A 52 -17.98 2.29 -1.44
N LYS A 53 -17.40 2.37 -2.65
CA LYS A 53 -17.84 1.54 -3.80
C LYS A 53 -17.64 0.04 -3.59
N CYS A 54 -16.60 -0.36 -2.88
CA CYS A 54 -16.30 -1.76 -2.61
C CYS A 54 -16.96 -2.29 -1.33
N GLY A 55 -17.67 -1.44 -0.58
CA GLY A 55 -18.27 -1.80 0.70
C GLY A 55 -17.25 -2.27 1.73
N MET A 56 -16.03 -1.70 1.72
CA MET A 56 -14.96 -2.05 2.65
C MET A 56 -14.93 -1.05 3.81
N ALA A 57 -14.93 -1.57 5.03
CA ALA A 57 -14.87 -0.77 6.24
C ALA A 57 -13.42 -0.38 6.58
N VAL A 58 -13.19 0.92 6.82
CA VAL A 58 -11.89 1.43 7.25
C VAL A 58 -11.92 1.71 8.75
N ASN A 59 -11.11 1.00 9.50
CA ASN A 59 -10.87 1.24 10.91
C ASN A 59 -9.73 2.26 11.10
N ASN A 60 -9.93 3.23 11.99
CA ASN A 60 -8.98 4.31 12.28
C ASN A 60 -8.57 4.37 13.77
N GLU A 61 -8.81 3.31 14.54
CA GLU A 61 -8.57 3.31 15.99
C GLU A 61 -7.11 3.05 16.38
N ASP A 62 -6.25 2.66 15.43
CA ASP A 62 -4.83 2.38 15.65
C ASP A 62 -3.93 3.41 14.95
N VAL A 63 -2.61 3.21 14.96
CA VAL A 63 -1.61 4.19 14.46
C VAL A 63 -1.71 4.49 12.96
N ALA A 64 -2.38 3.63 12.19
CA ALA A 64 -2.65 3.81 10.77
C ALA A 64 -4.02 3.21 10.39
N PRO A 65 -4.71 3.75 9.37
CA PRO A 65 -5.95 3.17 8.88
C PRO A 65 -5.75 1.77 8.30
N TYR A 66 -6.69 0.87 8.51
CA TYR A 66 -6.67 -0.49 7.95
C TYR A 66 -8.08 -0.98 7.61
N PHE A 67 -8.18 -2.04 6.80
CA PHE A 67 -9.46 -2.64 6.44
C PHE A 67 -9.86 -3.72 7.45
N GLU A 68 -11.09 -3.66 7.96
CA GLU A 68 -11.61 -4.63 8.94
C GLU A 68 -11.74 -6.04 8.37
N GLU A 69 -11.90 -6.15 7.05
CA GLU A 69 -12.01 -7.41 6.33
C GLU A 69 -10.67 -8.14 6.19
N SER A 70 -9.55 -7.51 6.56
CA SER A 70 -8.22 -8.10 6.46
C SER A 70 -8.06 -9.28 7.43
N SER A 71 -7.46 -10.37 6.94
CA SER A 71 -7.07 -11.52 7.74
C SER A 71 -5.79 -11.27 8.55
N VAL A 72 -4.87 -10.47 7.99
CA VAL A 72 -3.67 -10.01 8.68
C VAL A 72 -3.45 -8.53 8.38
N ILE A 73 -3.14 -7.75 9.41
CA ILE A 73 -2.81 -6.33 9.30
C ILE A 73 -1.43 -6.10 9.92
N VAL A 74 -0.50 -5.57 9.15
CA VAL A 74 0.84 -5.20 9.63
C VAL A 74 0.92 -3.68 9.70
N LEU A 75 1.01 -3.13 10.92
CA LEU A 75 1.17 -1.70 11.15
C LEU A 75 2.65 -1.36 11.19
N CYS A 76 3.03 -0.37 10.39
CA CYS A 76 4.42 0.03 10.20
C CYS A 76 4.62 1.51 10.47
N LYS A 77 5.71 1.87 11.14
CA LYS A 77 6.21 3.25 11.23
C LYS A 77 7.17 3.52 10.09
N VAL A 78 6.99 4.64 9.37
CA VAL A 78 7.90 5.04 8.29
C VAL A 78 9.25 5.46 8.90
N MET A 79 10.31 4.74 8.53
CA MET A 79 11.68 4.99 8.99
C MET A 79 12.53 5.69 7.94
N GLY A 80 12.14 5.61 6.68
CA GLY A 80 12.85 6.28 5.59
C GLY A 80 12.18 6.02 4.25
N LYS A 81 12.66 6.74 3.24
CA LYS A 81 12.26 6.57 1.85
C LYS A 81 13.45 6.78 0.92
N SER A 82 13.39 6.15 -0.24
CA SER A 82 14.30 6.41 -1.34
C SER A 82 13.60 6.14 -2.68
N ASP A 83 14.05 6.78 -3.73
CA ASP A 83 13.57 6.50 -5.09
C ASP A 83 14.48 5.46 -5.75
N PHE A 84 13.90 4.61 -6.60
CA PHE A 84 14.71 3.81 -7.50
C PHE A 84 15.44 4.71 -8.50
N ASP A 85 16.67 4.34 -8.81
CA ASP A 85 17.38 4.88 -9.96
C ASP A 85 16.84 4.19 -11.22
N SER A 86 16.29 4.96 -12.15
CA SER A 86 15.78 4.43 -13.42
C SER A 86 16.86 3.73 -14.23
N LYS A 87 18.13 4.13 -14.08
CA LYS A 87 19.28 3.48 -14.74
C LYS A 87 19.59 2.09 -14.18
N SER A 88 19.05 1.76 -13.01
CA SER A 88 19.23 0.46 -12.35
C SER A 88 18.08 -0.52 -12.67
N VAL A 89 17.14 -0.14 -13.53
CA VAL A 89 16.03 -0.99 -13.97
C VAL A 89 16.41 -1.68 -15.29
N ASP A 90 15.99 -2.93 -15.47
CA ASP A 90 16.24 -3.69 -16.69
C ASP A 90 15.51 -3.06 -17.89
N GLU A 91 16.19 -2.98 -19.04
CA GLU A 91 15.63 -2.36 -20.24
C GLU A 91 14.35 -3.07 -20.75
N ASN A 92 14.21 -4.38 -20.49
CA ASN A 92 13.05 -5.15 -20.92
C ASN A 92 11.74 -4.74 -20.22
N VAL A 93 11.81 -3.98 -19.13
CA VAL A 93 10.63 -3.53 -18.39
C VAL A 93 10.36 -2.03 -18.55
N TYR A 94 11.19 -1.32 -19.32
CA TYR A 94 11.04 0.13 -19.52
C TYR A 94 9.68 0.52 -20.11
N GLU A 95 9.03 -0.37 -20.86
CA GLU A 95 7.68 -0.12 -21.38
C GLU A 95 6.66 0.18 -20.29
N TRP A 96 6.85 -0.35 -19.07
CA TRP A 96 5.98 -0.08 -17.91
C TRP A 96 6.41 1.13 -17.09
N TYR A 97 7.61 1.68 -17.35
CA TYR A 97 8.26 2.77 -16.62
C TYR A 97 8.55 3.99 -17.50
N GLN A 98 7.52 4.43 -18.23
CA GLN A 98 7.53 5.59 -19.14
C GLN A 98 7.94 6.92 -18.44
N GLU A 99 7.74 8.08 -19.08
CA GLU A 99 8.25 9.40 -18.65
C GLU A 99 8.03 9.78 -17.17
N GLU A 100 7.04 9.20 -16.48
CA GLU A 100 6.70 9.51 -15.10
C GLU A 100 7.57 8.79 -14.03
N GLY A 101 8.57 8.01 -14.47
CA GLY A 101 9.60 7.41 -13.61
C GLY A 101 9.19 6.10 -12.94
N VAL A 102 10.06 5.63 -12.04
CA VAL A 102 9.98 4.31 -11.39
C VAL A 102 9.32 4.37 -10.00
N HIS A 103 9.46 3.33 -9.19
CA HIS A 103 8.93 3.29 -7.82
C HIS A 103 9.75 4.13 -6.83
N SER A 104 9.07 4.58 -5.78
CA SER A 104 9.70 4.92 -4.51
C SER A 104 9.50 3.78 -3.52
N GLN A 105 10.52 3.50 -2.73
CA GLN A 105 10.47 2.52 -1.65
C GLN A 105 10.36 3.21 -0.29
N TYR A 106 9.45 2.72 0.52
CA TYR A 106 9.23 3.15 1.90
C TYR A 106 9.68 2.05 2.84
N TYR A 107 10.59 2.38 3.75
CA TYR A 107 11.10 1.45 4.75
C TYR A 107 10.28 1.61 6.04
N GLY A 108 9.59 0.56 6.44
CA GLY A 108 8.80 0.52 7.66
C GLY A 108 9.42 -0.35 8.74
N GLU A 109 9.40 0.14 9.98
CA GLU A 109 9.54 -0.69 11.18
C GLU A 109 8.16 -1.27 11.51
N ILE A 110 8.06 -2.60 11.65
CA ILE A 110 6.82 -3.24 12.08
C ILE A 110 6.63 -2.95 13.56
N VAL A 111 5.53 -2.28 13.90
CA VAL A 111 5.21 -1.91 15.30
C VAL A 111 4.11 -2.78 15.90
N LYS A 112 3.26 -3.38 15.08
CA LYS A 112 2.16 -4.25 15.51
C LYS A 112 1.70 -5.14 14.36
N ILE A 113 1.30 -6.37 14.68
CA ILE A 113 0.60 -7.28 13.76
C ILE A 113 -0.74 -7.63 14.40
N LEU A 114 -1.83 -7.48 13.65
CA LEU A 114 -3.16 -7.96 14.01
C LEU A 114 -3.48 -9.16 13.13
N VAL A 115 -4.04 -10.21 13.72
CA VAL A 115 -4.50 -11.41 13.02
C VAL A 115 -5.97 -11.59 13.36
N LYS A 116 -6.79 -11.80 12.33
CA LYS A 116 -8.22 -12.07 12.51
C LYS A 116 -8.38 -13.46 13.11
N ASP A 117 -9.11 -13.54 14.23
CA ASP A 117 -9.49 -14.83 14.81
C ASP A 117 -10.58 -15.48 13.96
N TYR A 118 -10.26 -16.62 13.36
CA TYR A 118 -11.27 -17.51 12.78
C TYR A 118 -11.74 -18.46 13.87
N LYS A 119 -13.00 -18.32 14.29
CA LYS A 119 -13.67 -19.35 15.10
C LYS A 119 -14.21 -20.46 14.20
#